data_AF-A0A4D9E8A4-F1
#
_entry.id   AF-A0A4D9E8A4-F1
#
_cell.length_a   1.000
_cell.length_b   1.000
_cell.length_c   1.000
_cell.angle_alpha   90.00
_cell.angle_beta   90.00
_cell.angle_gamma   90.00
#
_symmetry.space_group_name_H-M   'P 1'
#
loop_
_entity.id
_entity.type
_entity.pdbx_description
1 polymer ?
#
loop_
_entity_poly.entity_id
_entity_poly.type
_entity_poly.pdbx_seq_one_letter_code
_entity_poly.pdbx_strand_id
1 'polypeptide(L)'
;MPGGSVISFNCVDSSLSSLKNCQSYINTGMDIATNVALDLVENRNDVEEVNSMESVMLEYAAMDRELNHYMQAVEATVHQVNDHCHAKCG
;
A
#
# COMPACT_ATOMS: atom_id res chain seq x y z
N MET A 1 35.03 -24.46 -4.00
CA MET A 1 34.28 -23.25 -3.58
C MET A 1 32.86 -23.68 -3.32
N PRO A 2 32.30 -23.58 -2.11
CA PRO A 2 30.88 -23.81 -1.92
C PRO A 2 30.16 -22.58 -2.47
N GLY A 3 29.53 -22.73 -3.64
CA GLY A 3 28.61 -21.73 -4.16
C GLY A 3 27.35 -21.75 -3.30
N GLY A 4 27.24 -20.79 -2.39
CA GLY A 4 25.98 -20.51 -1.71
C GLY A 4 24.97 -20.06 -2.76
N SER A 5 23.90 -20.84 -2.95
CA SER A 5 22.80 -20.45 -3.84
C SER A 5 22.11 -19.24 -3.23
N VAL A 6 22.36 -18.04 -3.76
CA VAL A 6 21.64 -16.84 -3.39
C VAL A 6 20.22 -16.97 -3.96
N ILE A 7 19.22 -17.12 -3.10
CA ILE A 7 17.82 -17.15 -3.52
C ILE A 7 17.47 -15.72 -3.98
N SER A 8 17.10 -15.57 -5.25
CA SER A 8 16.67 -14.28 -5.81
C SER A 8 15.17 -14.08 -5.58
N PHE A 9 14.81 -12.92 -5.03
CA PHE A 9 13.43 -12.51 -4.77
C PHE A 9 12.92 -11.42 -5.74
N ASN A 10 13.54 -11.28 -6.92
CA ASN A 10 13.24 -10.20 -7.87
C ASN A 10 11.74 -10.13 -8.28
N CYS A 11 11.05 -11.28 -8.32
CA CYS A 11 9.60 -11.32 -8.60
C CYS A 11 8.78 -10.68 -7.47
N VAL A 12 9.23 -10.85 -6.21
CA VAL A 12 8.61 -10.23 -5.04
C VAL A 12 8.85 -8.73 -5.06
N ASP A 13 10.08 -8.28 -5.38
CA ASP A 13 10.39 -6.85 -5.53
C ASP A 13 9.54 -6.19 -6.62
N SER A 14 9.37 -6.86 -7.76
CA SER A 14 8.53 -6.37 -8.86
C SER A 14 7.05 -6.26 -8.45
N SER A 15 6.58 -7.22 -7.66
CA SER A 15 5.22 -7.22 -7.11
C SER A 15 5.04 -6.09 -6.09
N LEU A 16 6.02 -5.88 -5.20
CA LEU A 16 6.04 -4.77 -4.25
C LEU A 16 6.06 -3.41 -4.95
N SER A 17 6.84 -3.24 -6.02
CA SER A 17 6.80 -2.02 -6.84
C SER A 17 5.43 -1.77 -7.45
N SER A 18 4.76 -2.83 -7.92
CA SER A 18 3.39 -2.71 -8.46
C SER A 18 2.39 -2.30 -7.37
N LEU A 19 2.54 -2.84 -6.15
CA LEU A 19 1.72 -2.45 -5.00
C LEU A 19 2.01 -1.00 -4.56
N LYS A 20 3.25 -0.52 -4.63
CA LYS A 20 3.58 0.90 -4.41
C LYS A 20 2.88 1.82 -5.43
N ASN A 21 2.74 1.38 -6.67
CA ASN A 21 1.93 2.12 -7.65
C ASN A 21 0.44 2.12 -7.25
N CYS A 22 -0.10 1.01 -6.72
CA CYS A 22 -1.45 0.98 -6.18
C CYS A 22 -1.65 1.99 -5.04
N GLN A 23 -0.65 2.17 -4.17
CA GLN A 23 -0.67 3.19 -3.13
C GLN A 23 -0.85 4.60 -3.71
N SER A 24 -0.17 4.91 -4.82
CA SER A 24 -0.35 6.19 -5.52
C SER A 24 -1.79 6.37 -6.04
N TYR A 25 -2.44 5.30 -6.49
CA TYR A 25 -3.84 5.36 -6.95
C TYR A 25 -4.80 5.60 -5.78
N ILE A 26 -4.56 4.98 -4.62
CA ILE A 26 -5.32 5.22 -3.39
C ILE A 26 -5.23 6.68 -2.97
N ASN A 27 -4.02 7.24 -2.94
CA ASN A 27 -3.82 8.66 -2.62
C ASN A 27 -4.52 9.58 -3.60
N THR A 28 -4.44 9.28 -4.90
CA THR A 28 -5.16 10.05 -5.93
C THR A 28 -6.68 9.99 -5.73
N GLY A 29 -7.22 8.81 -5.39
CA GLY A 29 -8.64 8.65 -5.08
C GLY A 29 -9.07 9.45 -3.86
N MET A 30 -8.25 9.48 -2.81
CA MET A 30 -8.47 10.30 -1.61
C MET A 30 -8.47 11.79 -1.93
N ASP A 31 -7.53 12.27 -2.75
CA ASP A 31 -7.49 13.67 -3.19
C ASP A 31 -8.75 14.04 -3.98
N ILE A 32 -9.21 13.15 -4.88
CA ILE A 32 -10.44 13.37 -5.64
C ILE A 32 -11.65 13.43 -4.71
N ALA A 33 -11.81 12.46 -3.80
CA ALA A 33 -12.90 12.45 -2.84
C ALA A 33 -12.91 13.74 -2.00
N THR A 34 -11.73 14.20 -1.56
CA THR A 34 -11.57 15.45 -0.80
C THR A 34 -12.05 16.66 -1.60
N ASN A 35 -11.63 16.77 -2.86
CA ASN A 35 -12.05 17.87 -3.72
C ASN A 35 -13.57 17.85 -3.98
N VAL A 36 -14.16 16.67 -4.19
CA VAL A 36 -15.61 16.55 -4.37
C VAL A 36 -16.35 16.94 -3.08
N ALA A 37 -15.88 16.51 -1.91
CA ALA A 37 -16.47 16.91 -0.63
C ALA A 37 -16.44 18.43 -0.43
N LEU A 38 -15.31 19.08 -0.75
CA LEU A 38 -15.18 20.53 -0.70
C LEU A 38 -16.18 21.22 -1.63
N ASP A 39 -16.29 20.78 -2.88
CA ASP A 39 -17.23 21.34 -3.85
C ASP A 39 -18.70 21.19 -3.39
N LEU A 40 -19.05 20.06 -2.79
CA LEU A 40 -20.37 19.81 -2.22
C LEU A 40 -20.70 20.77 -1.06
N VAL A 41 -19.74 21.00 -0.15
CA VAL A 41 -19.88 21.96 0.96
C VAL A 41 -20.05 23.38 0.42
N GLU A 42 -19.23 23.79 -0.54
CA GLU A 42 -19.18 25.16 -1.05
C GLU A 42 -20.39 25.52 -1.93
N ASN A 43 -20.84 24.59 -2.78
CA ASN A 43 -21.80 24.90 -3.84
C ASN A 43 -23.21 24.33 -3.61
N ARG A 44 -23.36 23.25 -2.85
CA ARG A 44 -24.65 22.56 -2.65
C ARG A 44 -25.13 22.57 -1.21
N ASN A 45 -24.21 22.67 -0.25
CA ASN A 45 -24.48 22.48 1.18
C ASN A 45 -25.24 21.16 1.46
N ASP A 46 -24.92 20.12 0.68
CA ASP A 46 -25.56 18.81 0.76
C ASP A 46 -24.81 17.94 1.78
N VAL A 47 -25.33 17.93 3.01
CA VAL A 47 -24.71 17.23 4.14
C VAL A 47 -24.70 15.71 3.94
N GLU A 48 -25.68 15.15 3.25
CA GLU A 48 -25.74 13.70 3.02
C GLU A 48 -24.67 13.26 2.00
N GLU A 49 -24.50 14.00 0.90
CA GLU A 49 -23.43 13.71 -0.07
C GLU A 49 -22.03 13.94 0.54
N VAL A 50 -21.88 14.93 1.43
CA VAL A 50 -20.61 15.16 2.17
C VAL A 50 -20.30 14.01 3.14
N ASN A 51 -21.28 13.54 3.91
CA ASN A 51 -21.13 12.36 4.79
C ASN A 51 -20.77 11.10 3.98
N SER A 52 -21.38 10.94 2.80
CA SER A 52 -21.01 9.84 1.89
C SER A 52 -19.54 9.95 1.44
N MET A 53 -19.06 11.16 1.17
CA MET A 53 -17.68 11.37 0.75
C MET A 53 -16.69 11.17 1.90
N GLU A 54 -17.05 11.52 3.14
CA GLU A 54 -16.29 11.17 4.34
C GLU A 54 -16.12 9.64 4.46
N SER A 55 -17.20 8.87 4.25
CA SER A 55 -17.13 7.40 4.26
C SER A 55 -16.14 6.87 3.22
N VAL A 56 -16.14 7.42 2.01
CA VAL A 56 -15.20 7.04 0.94
C VAL A 56 -13.75 7.37 1.33
N MET A 57 -13.50 8.52 1.96
CA MET A 57 -12.16 8.86 2.45
C MET A 57 -11.67 7.90 3.55
N LEU A 58 -12.57 7.48 4.45
CA LEU A 58 -12.25 6.48 5.48
C LEU A 58 -11.91 5.12 4.86
N GLU A 59 -12.60 4.71 3.79
CA GLU A 59 -12.28 3.50 3.03
C GLU A 59 -10.90 3.59 2.37
N TYR A 60 -10.56 4.73 1.73
CA TYR A 60 -9.22 4.94 1.17
C TYR A 60 -8.13 4.91 2.25
N ALA A 61 -8.37 5.52 3.41
CA ALA A 61 -7.44 5.49 4.53
C ALA A 61 -7.22 4.07 5.09
N ALA A 62 -8.30 3.28 5.18
CA ALA A 62 -8.21 1.87 5.58
C ALA A 62 -7.40 1.06 4.55
N MET A 63 -7.66 1.27 3.26
CA MET A 63 -6.98 0.58 2.17
C MET A 63 -5.48 0.90 2.12
N ASP A 64 -5.09 2.16 2.29
CA ASP A 64 -3.68 2.55 2.36
C ASP A 64 -2.97 1.85 3.52
N ARG A 65 -3.60 1.84 4.71
CA ARG A 65 -3.06 1.15 5.90
C ARG A 65 -2.89 -0.34 5.68
N GLU A 66 -3.90 -1.00 5.12
CA GLU A 66 -3.86 -2.44 4.85
C GLU A 66 -2.80 -2.81 3.81
N LEU A 67 -2.71 -2.02 2.74
CA LEU A 67 -1.71 -2.19 1.70
C LEU A 67 -0.29 -2.01 2.26
N ASN A 68 -0.07 -0.97 3.06
CA ASN A 68 1.21 -0.72 3.71
C ASN A 68 1.60 -1.84 4.68
N HIS A 69 0.67 -2.31 5.51
CA HIS A 69 0.91 -3.47 6.39
C HIS A 69 1.28 -4.72 5.60
N TYR A 70 0.58 -4.99 4.49
CA TYR A 70 0.89 -6.13 3.63
C TYR A 70 2.30 -6.02 3.03
N MET A 71 2.66 -4.86 2.47
CA MET A 71 3.99 -4.63 1.91
C MET A 71 5.10 -4.84 2.95
N GLN A 72 4.93 -4.28 4.15
CA GLN A 72 5.88 -4.46 5.25
C GLN A 72 6.03 -5.92 5.68
N ALA A 73 4.92 -6.66 5.77
CA ALA A 73 4.95 -8.08 6.12
C ALA A 73 5.69 -8.92 5.07
N VAL A 74 5.51 -8.62 3.78
CA VAL A 74 6.21 -9.27 2.68
C VAL A 74 7.71 -8.94 2.73
N GLU A 75 8.09 -7.67 2.86
CA GLU A 75 9.49 -7.24 2.98
C GLU A 75 10.18 -7.91 4.19
N ALA A 76 9.52 -7.92 5.35
CA ALA A 76 10.04 -8.58 6.55
C ALA A 76 10.20 -10.10 6.37
N THR A 77 9.31 -10.74 5.62
CA THR A 77 9.41 -12.18 5.33
C THR A 77 10.59 -12.47 4.41
N VAL A 78 10.77 -11.67 3.35
CA VAL A 78 11.91 -11.82 2.43
C VAL A 78 13.23 -11.65 3.18
N HIS A 79 13.35 -10.62 4.04
CA HIS A 79 14.54 -10.41 4.86
C HIS A 79 14.82 -11.60 5.78
N GLN A 80 13.81 -12.13 6.48
CA GLN A 80 13.96 -13.30 7.35
C GLN A 80 14.43 -14.55 6.60
N VAL A 81 13.90 -14.81 5.40
CA VAL A 81 14.34 -15.97 4.59
C VAL A 81 15.77 -15.79 4.13
N ASN A 82 16.16 -14.58 3.72
CA ASN A 82 17.52 -14.29 3.30
C ASN A 82 18.52 -14.49 4.46
N ASP A 83 18.22 -13.93 5.63
CA ASP A 83 19.03 -14.08 6.85
C ASP A 83 19.17 -15.54 7.28
N HIS A 84 18.06 -16.31 7.22
CA HIS A 84 18.09 -17.74 7.56
C HIS A 84 18.95 -18.56 6.60
N CYS A 85 18.95 -18.24 5.30
CA CYS A 85 19.80 -18.90 4.32
C CYS A 85 21.28 -18.58 4.54
N HIS A 86 21.60 -17.34 4.90
CA HIS A 86 22.96 -16.92 5.23
C HIS A 86 23.49 -17.61 6.50
N ALA A 87 22.66 -17.73 7.55
CA ALA A 87 23.03 -18.37 8.81
C ALA A 87 23.25 -19.90 8.73
N LYS A 88 22.67 -20.57 7.72
CA LYS A 88 22.86 -22.02 7.50
C LYS A 88 24.06 -22.37 6.62
N CYS A 89 24.65 -21.40 5.93
CA CYS A 89 25.77 -21.62 5.00
C CYS A 89 27.15 -21.21 5.55
N GLY A 90 27.20 -20.65 6.77
CA GLY A 90 28.43 -20.37 7.52
C GLY A 90 28.71 -21.45 8.56
#